data_AF-A0AAU9RFA5-F1
#
_entry.id   AF-A0AAU9RFA5-F1
#
_cell.length_a   1.000
_cell.length_b   1.000
_cell.length_c   1.000
_cell.angle_alpha   90.00
_cell.angle_beta   90.00
_cell.angle_gamma   90.00
#
_symmetry.space_group_name_H-M   'P 1'
#
loop_
_entity.id
_entity.type
_entity.pdbx_description
1 polymer ?
#
loop_
_entity_poly.entity_id
_entity_poly.type
_entity_poly.pdbx_seq_one_letter_code
_entity_poly.pdbx_strand_id
1 'polypeptide(L)'
;MLNNYDAIIGDVTILANRSKYVEFTQPYIESSLTMVVTEKLEAEKAWMFLKPFTIGMWVATGAILTYTIFVVWLLERQSNPEFEGPWKRQLGTAFWFTCSSLFFAQSKEKVHNSYTRVVVVAWLFVVLVLNSSYTANLSSMLTVKRLQPNVTSLDWLKSHDAMIGYDSNSFVNKYLADVLGFKPHNIKSIDVQEQYLDEFRSGNISAAFLELPFERAFLQRHCIGYTGIVLPDRFGGFGFVFQKGSPIAADFSEAILNLSETGVLKRLEAKWFSPSSECLTHEDSSQTGSLSWKSFGGLFLFTGFTSTFCFLLSLVHGWFAQHSHEPLTGGSTATNRNLLTNLARFFLKKKVRALEGNSGQQLETSMHQITCNK
;
A
#
# COMPACT_ATOMS: atom_id res chain seq x y z
N MET A 1 23.00 46.60 -20.32
CA MET A 1 21.61 46.60 -19.80
C MET A 1 21.43 47.49 -18.58
N LEU A 2 22.36 47.59 -17.62
CA LEU A 2 22.19 48.51 -16.46
C LEU A 2 22.37 50.01 -16.73
N ASN A 3 22.85 50.44 -17.90
CA ASN A 3 22.97 51.88 -18.18
C ASN A 3 21.62 52.59 -18.40
N ASN A 4 20.49 51.85 -18.45
CA ASN A 4 19.15 52.42 -18.66
C ASN A 4 18.19 52.19 -17.48
N TYR A 5 18.58 51.44 -16.45
CA TYR A 5 17.70 51.09 -15.34
C TYR A 5 18.45 51.18 -14.01
N ASP A 6 17.82 51.77 -12.99
CA ASP A 6 18.44 52.01 -11.69
C ASP A 6 18.33 50.82 -10.74
N ALA A 7 17.28 50.01 -10.90
CA ALA A 7 17.05 48.80 -10.12
C ALA A 7 16.29 47.74 -10.93
N ILE A 8 16.45 46.47 -10.57
CA ILE A 8 15.65 45.35 -11.06
C ILE A 8 15.02 44.66 -9.86
N ILE A 9 13.69 44.57 -9.89
CA ILE A 9 12.88 43.90 -8.88
C ILE A 9 12.23 42.70 -9.57
N GLY A 10 12.64 41.50 -9.17
CA GLY A 10 12.17 40.25 -9.77
C GLY A 10 12.88 39.04 -9.19
N ASP A 11 12.60 37.88 -9.76
CA ASP A 11 13.13 36.55 -9.48
C ASP A 11 14.58 36.38 -9.98
N VAL A 12 15.48 37.25 -9.51
CA VAL A 12 16.90 37.21 -9.90
C VAL A 12 17.72 36.44 -8.87
N THR A 13 18.16 35.23 -9.25
CA THR A 13 19.07 34.44 -8.42
C THR A 13 20.42 35.13 -8.26
N ILE A 14 20.86 35.24 -7.00
CA ILE A 14 22.17 35.74 -6.62
C ILE A 14 23.22 34.69 -7.01
N LEU A 15 24.07 35.04 -8.00
CA LEU A 15 25.13 34.17 -8.52
C LEU A 15 26.47 34.90 -8.53
N ALA A 16 27.56 34.17 -8.29
CA ALA A 16 28.91 34.72 -8.23
C ALA A 16 29.35 35.42 -9.54
N ASN A 17 28.90 34.95 -10.70
CA ASN A 17 29.21 35.63 -11.96
C ASN A 17 28.43 36.95 -12.11
N ARG A 18 27.18 37.00 -11.63
CA ARG A 18 26.33 38.20 -11.70
C ARG A 18 26.80 39.27 -10.70
N SER A 19 27.18 38.87 -9.49
CA SER A 19 27.61 39.80 -8.42
C SER A 19 28.89 40.60 -8.73
N LYS A 20 29.65 40.20 -9.76
CA LYS A 20 30.77 40.99 -10.29
C LYS A 20 30.33 42.28 -10.97
N TYR A 21 29.13 42.31 -11.54
CA TYR A 21 28.64 43.40 -12.38
C TYR A 21 27.54 44.24 -11.72
N VAL A 22 26.88 43.70 -10.70
CA VAL A 22 25.75 44.33 -10.01
C VAL A 22 25.87 44.19 -8.50
N GLU A 23 25.13 45.02 -7.77
CA GLU A 23 24.95 44.88 -6.34
C GLU A 23 23.63 44.17 -6.06
N PHE A 24 23.65 43.11 -5.26
CA PHE A 24 22.46 42.40 -4.83
C PHE A 24 22.10 42.80 -3.40
N THR A 25 20.81 42.79 -3.10
CA THR A 25 20.35 42.83 -1.70
C THR A 25 20.58 41.50 -1.01
N GLN A 26 20.37 41.45 0.31
CA GLN A 26 20.06 40.20 1.00
C GLN A 26 18.89 39.48 0.30
N PRO A 27 18.90 38.14 0.22
CA PRO A 27 17.86 37.41 -0.48
C PRO A 27 16.53 37.52 0.25
N TYR A 28 15.46 37.83 -0.48
CA TYR A 28 14.10 37.86 0.06
C TYR A 28 13.39 36.50 -0.02
N ILE A 29 13.99 35.50 -0.68
CA ILE A 29 13.51 34.11 -0.67
C ILE A 29 14.68 33.17 -0.96
N GLU A 30 14.70 32.03 -0.28
CA GLU A 30 15.70 30.99 -0.51
C GLU A 30 15.50 30.34 -1.89
N SER A 31 16.61 30.09 -2.59
CA SER A 31 16.64 29.31 -3.82
C SER A 31 17.50 28.08 -3.58
N SER A 32 16.90 26.92 -3.80
CA SER A 32 17.57 25.62 -3.81
C SER A 32 17.15 24.87 -5.07
N LEU A 33 17.99 23.94 -5.53
CA LEU A 33 17.60 23.09 -6.63
C LEU A 33 16.52 22.11 -6.16
N THR A 34 15.49 21.94 -6.97
CA THR A 34 14.41 20.99 -6.71
C THR A 34 14.15 20.17 -7.95
N MET A 35 13.57 18.99 -7.74
CA MET A 35 13.20 18.07 -8.79
C MET A 35 11.71 17.75 -8.65
N VAL A 36 10.91 18.19 -9.62
CA VAL A 36 9.50 17.84 -9.74
C VAL A 36 9.38 16.56 -10.56
N VAL A 37 8.63 15.59 -10.05
CA VAL A 37 8.43 14.29 -10.68
C VAL A 37 6.96 13.91 -10.63
N THR A 38 6.55 13.08 -11.58
CA THR A 38 5.21 12.48 -11.53
C THR A 38 5.14 11.50 -10.37
N GLU A 39 3.99 11.43 -9.71
CA GLU A 39 3.72 10.44 -8.68
C GLU A 39 3.31 9.13 -9.36
N LYS A 40 3.81 7.99 -8.86
CA LYS A 40 3.18 6.73 -9.19
C LYS A 40 1.88 6.67 -8.40
N LEU A 41 0.75 6.73 -9.10
CA LEU A 41 -0.48 6.12 -8.59
C LEU A 41 -0.12 4.67 -8.28
N GLU A 42 0.04 4.35 -6.98
CA GLU A 42 0.31 2.98 -6.57
C GLU A 42 -0.80 2.12 -7.16
N ALA A 43 -0.47 1.33 -8.19
CA ALA A 43 -1.42 0.40 -8.80
C ALA A 43 -2.08 -0.37 -7.66
N GLU A 44 -3.41 -0.33 -7.61
CA GLU A 44 -4.23 -0.90 -6.55
C GLU A 44 -3.74 -2.32 -6.26
N LYS A 45 -3.01 -2.48 -5.15
CA LYS A 45 -2.27 -3.72 -4.90
C LYS A 45 -3.28 -4.77 -4.45
N ALA A 46 -3.74 -5.61 -5.38
CA ALA A 46 -4.66 -6.73 -5.10
C ALA A 46 -4.18 -7.68 -4.00
N TRP A 47 -2.90 -7.59 -3.64
CA TRP A 47 -2.20 -8.36 -2.62
C TRP A 47 -1.80 -7.50 -1.40
N MET A 48 -2.52 -6.41 -1.12
CA MET A 48 -2.20 -5.51 0.00
C MET A 48 -2.17 -6.25 1.35
N PHE A 49 -2.96 -7.31 1.51
CA PHE A 49 -3.01 -8.16 2.70
C PHE A 49 -1.69 -8.91 3.00
N LEU A 50 -0.79 -9.10 2.04
CA LEU A 50 0.51 -9.74 2.29
C LEU A 50 1.60 -8.77 2.76
N LYS A 51 1.38 -7.46 2.59
CA LYS A 51 2.37 -6.42 2.87
C LYS A 51 2.63 -6.09 4.35
N PRO A 52 1.70 -6.28 5.31
CA PRO A 52 1.95 -5.92 6.71
C PRO A 52 3.14 -6.65 7.33
N PHE A 53 3.53 -7.81 6.76
CA PHE A 53 4.69 -8.59 7.16
C PHE A 53 5.63 -8.83 5.98
N THR A 54 6.93 -8.82 6.27
CA THR A 54 7.97 -9.21 5.31
C THR A 54 7.93 -10.72 5.05
N ILE A 55 8.50 -11.16 3.93
CA ILE A 55 8.61 -12.59 3.62
C ILE A 55 9.32 -13.35 4.76
N GLY A 56 10.35 -12.76 5.36
CA GLY A 56 11.04 -13.34 6.53
C GLY A 56 10.11 -13.56 7.72
N MET A 57 9.22 -12.60 8.02
CA MET A 57 8.23 -12.74 9.09
C MET A 57 7.19 -13.83 8.79
N TRP A 58 6.75 -13.96 7.54
CA TRP A 58 5.85 -15.04 7.12
C TRP A 58 6.49 -16.42 7.31
N VAL A 59 7.76 -16.57 6.91
CA VAL A 59 8.52 -17.81 7.09
C VAL A 59 8.72 -18.14 8.57
N ALA A 60 9.11 -17.15 9.40
CA ALA A 60 9.27 -17.35 10.83
C ALA A 60 7.95 -17.76 11.51
N THR A 61 6.83 -17.12 11.14
CA THR A 61 5.49 -17.47 11.63
C THR A 61 5.10 -18.90 11.23
N GLY A 62 5.38 -19.30 9.98
CA GLY A 62 5.14 -20.67 9.52
C GLY A 62 6.00 -21.72 10.24
N ALA A 63 7.26 -21.38 10.54
CA ALA A 63 8.17 -22.25 11.28
C ALA A 63 7.72 -22.47 12.74
N ILE A 64 7.37 -21.39 13.46
CA ILE A 64 6.88 -21.51 14.84
C ILE A 64 5.52 -22.21 14.92
N LEU A 65 4.67 -22.04 13.91
CA LEU A 65 3.42 -22.80 13.76
C LEU A 65 3.68 -24.29 13.63
N THR A 66 4.57 -24.67 12.72
CA THR A 66 4.91 -26.08 12.46
C THR A 66 5.53 -26.73 13.69
N TYR A 67 6.41 -26.00 14.39
CA TYR A 67 6.97 -26.44 15.66
C TYR A 67 5.89 -26.65 16.73
N THR A 68 4.95 -25.70 16.88
CA THR A 68 3.88 -25.82 17.87
C THR A 68 2.93 -26.97 17.56
N ILE A 69 2.57 -27.18 16.27
CA ILE A 69 1.79 -28.34 15.82
C ILE A 69 2.49 -29.64 16.22
N PHE A 70 3.81 -29.73 16.01
CA PHE A 70 4.59 -30.92 16.34
C PHE A 70 4.63 -31.17 17.85
N VAL A 71 4.85 -30.13 18.67
CA VAL A 71 4.89 -30.25 20.13
C VAL A 71 3.53 -30.66 20.70
N VAL A 72 2.44 -30.02 20.25
CA VAL A 72 1.08 -30.36 20.68
C VAL A 72 0.74 -31.80 20.27
N TRP A 73 1.08 -32.19 19.03
CA TRP A 73 0.89 -33.57 18.57
C TRP A 73 1.66 -34.57 19.45
N LEU A 74 2.92 -34.30 19.79
CA LEU A 74 3.74 -35.19 20.62
C LEU A 74 3.17 -35.36 22.03
N LEU A 75 2.71 -34.27 22.65
CA LEU A 75 2.20 -34.25 24.03
C LEU A 75 0.79 -34.83 24.17
N GLU A 76 -0.07 -34.68 23.14
CA GLU A 76 -1.45 -35.18 23.17
C GLU A 76 -1.60 -36.58 22.59
N ARG A 77 -0.68 -37.05 21.73
CA ARG A 77 -0.74 -38.39 21.11
C ARG A 77 -0.84 -39.53 22.11
N GLN A 78 -0.29 -39.38 23.32
CA GLN A 78 -0.31 -40.43 24.35
C GLN A 78 -1.51 -40.32 25.30
N SER A 79 -2.10 -39.14 25.44
CA SER A 79 -3.01 -38.81 26.54
C SER A 79 -4.46 -38.61 26.11
N ASN A 80 -4.73 -38.46 24.81
CA ASN A 80 -6.03 -38.01 24.33
C ASN A 80 -6.68 -39.01 23.36
N PRO A 81 -7.87 -39.57 23.69
CA PRO A 81 -8.56 -40.52 22.82
C PRO A 81 -9.06 -39.89 21.51
N GLU A 82 -9.22 -38.56 21.43
CA GLU A 82 -9.57 -37.87 20.16
C GLU A 82 -8.41 -37.85 19.16
N PHE A 83 -7.18 -38.10 19.63
CA PHE A 83 -5.99 -38.27 18.81
C PHE A 83 -5.73 -39.75 18.50
N GLU A 84 -6.69 -40.66 18.65
CA GLU A 84 -6.53 -42.06 18.24
C GLU A 84 -6.78 -42.25 16.73
N GLY A 85 -5.84 -42.92 16.04
CA GLY A 85 -5.97 -43.25 14.62
C GLY A 85 -4.66 -43.26 13.84
N PRO A 86 -4.72 -43.41 12.50
CA PRO A 86 -3.55 -43.36 11.64
C PRO A 86 -2.82 -42.02 11.77
N TRP A 87 -1.49 -42.02 11.69
CA TRP A 87 -0.65 -40.83 11.90
C TRP A 87 -1.08 -39.60 11.06
N LYS A 88 -1.58 -39.81 9.84
CA LYS A 88 -2.10 -38.74 8.96
C LYS A 88 -3.33 -38.03 9.54
N ARG A 89 -4.21 -38.77 10.22
CA ARG A 89 -5.42 -38.23 10.85
C ARG A 89 -5.07 -37.43 12.11
N GLN A 90 -4.15 -37.94 12.93
CA GLN A 90 -3.67 -37.27 14.13
C GLN A 90 -2.98 -35.93 13.82
N LEU A 91 -2.11 -35.92 12.81
CA LEU A 91 -1.43 -34.71 12.36
C LEU A 91 -2.43 -33.71 11.76
N GLY A 92 -3.45 -34.19 11.05
CA GLY A 92 -4.55 -33.37 10.53
C GLY A 92 -5.37 -32.71 11.63
N THR A 93 -5.70 -33.44 12.70
CA THR A 93 -6.39 -32.90 13.88
C THR A 93 -5.54 -31.85 14.59
N ALA A 94 -4.26 -32.14 14.85
CA ALA A 94 -3.33 -31.18 15.47
C ALA A 94 -3.14 -29.91 14.62
N PHE A 95 -3.05 -30.07 13.31
CA PHE A 95 -2.99 -28.96 12.35
C PHE A 95 -4.27 -28.12 12.40
N TRP A 96 -5.45 -28.77 12.34
CA TRP A 96 -6.74 -28.08 12.43
C TRP A 96 -6.93 -27.33 13.74
N PHE A 97 -6.57 -27.95 14.87
CA PHE A 97 -6.57 -27.35 16.20
C PHE A 97 -5.67 -26.09 16.25
N THR A 98 -4.42 -26.21 15.83
CA THR A 98 -3.45 -25.11 15.88
C THR A 98 -3.82 -23.99 14.91
N CYS A 99 -4.30 -24.33 13.70
CA CYS A 99 -4.80 -23.34 12.74
C CYS A 99 -6.06 -22.63 13.24
N SER A 100 -6.98 -23.32 13.94
CA SER A 100 -8.17 -22.70 14.52
C SER A 100 -7.81 -21.68 15.60
N SER A 101 -6.78 -21.97 16.41
CA SER A 101 -6.31 -21.08 17.46
C SER A 101 -5.77 -19.73 16.94
N LEU A 102 -5.21 -19.69 15.72
CA LEU A 102 -4.73 -18.44 15.07
C LEU A 102 -5.85 -17.40 14.92
N PHE A 103 -7.08 -17.84 14.72
CA PHE A 103 -8.25 -16.99 14.52
C PHE A 103 -9.10 -16.83 15.78
N PHE A 104 -8.58 -17.23 16.94
CA PHE A 104 -9.33 -17.33 18.20
C PHE A 104 -10.60 -18.19 18.10
N ALA A 105 -10.69 -19.05 17.08
CA ALA A 105 -11.77 -20.01 16.95
C ALA A 105 -11.52 -21.10 18.00
N GLN A 106 -12.33 -21.12 19.06
CA GLN A 106 -12.22 -22.13 20.10
C GLN A 106 -12.52 -23.50 19.49
N SER A 107 -11.47 -24.30 19.30
CA SER A 107 -11.57 -25.70 18.93
C SER A 107 -12.33 -26.44 20.04
N LYS A 108 -13.32 -27.26 19.66
CA LYS A 108 -14.11 -28.08 20.59
C LYS A 108 -13.29 -29.17 21.31
N GLU A 109 -12.05 -29.36 20.91
CA GLU A 109 -11.16 -30.41 21.40
C GLU A 109 -10.63 -30.05 22.80
N LYS A 110 -10.92 -30.92 23.76
CA LYS A 110 -10.48 -30.73 25.16
C LYS A 110 -9.02 -31.19 25.29
N VAL A 111 -8.15 -30.27 25.67
CA VAL A 111 -6.74 -30.56 25.99
C VAL A 111 -6.64 -31.27 27.33
N HIS A 112 -6.11 -32.51 27.33
CA HIS A 112 -6.07 -33.36 28.51
C HIS A 112 -4.80 -33.14 29.34
N ASN A 113 -3.66 -32.91 28.70
CA ASN A 113 -2.37 -32.81 29.38
C ASN A 113 -2.08 -31.39 29.89
N SER A 114 -1.72 -31.26 31.16
CA SER A 114 -1.36 -29.98 31.80
C SER A 114 -0.18 -29.28 31.12
N TYR A 115 0.80 -30.02 30.60
CA TYR A 115 1.94 -29.45 29.87
C TYR A 115 1.53 -28.85 28.53
N THR A 116 0.61 -29.51 27.80
CA THR A 116 0.05 -28.98 26.56
C THR A 116 -0.69 -27.67 26.81
N ARG A 117 -1.40 -27.53 27.95
CA ARG A 117 -2.08 -26.28 28.29
C ARG A 117 -1.11 -25.11 28.43
N VAL A 118 0.05 -25.32 29.06
CA VAL A 118 1.09 -24.28 29.17
C VAL A 118 1.62 -23.89 27.79
N VAL A 119 1.91 -24.87 26.94
CA VAL A 119 2.36 -24.64 25.55
C VAL A 119 1.31 -23.87 24.75
N VAL A 120 0.03 -24.25 24.86
CA VAL A 120 -1.09 -23.58 24.17
C VAL A 120 -1.27 -22.16 24.68
N VAL A 121 -1.15 -21.90 25.98
CA VAL A 121 -1.24 -20.53 26.54
C VAL A 121 -0.10 -19.65 26.01
N ALA A 122 1.15 -20.17 26.00
CA ALA A 122 2.28 -19.45 25.43
C ALA A 122 2.10 -19.19 23.92
N TRP A 123 1.58 -20.17 23.18
CA TRP A 123 1.24 -20.04 21.77
C TRP A 123 0.17 -18.97 21.53
N LEU A 124 -0.91 -18.97 22.32
CA LEU A 124 -1.97 -17.95 22.22
C LEU A 124 -1.45 -16.53 22.48
N PHE A 125 -0.46 -16.37 23.36
CA PHE A 125 0.20 -15.09 23.56
C PHE A 125 0.97 -14.63 22.30
N VAL A 126 1.69 -15.54 21.63
CA VAL A 126 2.36 -15.25 20.36
C VAL A 126 1.34 -14.87 19.28
N VAL A 127 0.25 -15.63 19.16
CA VAL A 127 -0.84 -15.33 18.22
C VAL A 127 -1.46 -13.95 18.48
N LEU A 128 -1.69 -13.61 19.75
CA LEU A 128 -2.20 -12.30 20.14
C LEU A 128 -1.29 -11.18 19.62
N VAL A 129 0.01 -11.26 19.91
CA VAL A 129 0.99 -10.25 19.47
C VAL A 129 1.03 -10.18 17.94
N LEU A 130 1.09 -11.32 17.23
CA LEU A 130 1.10 -11.36 15.77
C LEU A 130 -0.16 -10.72 15.17
N ASN A 131 -1.35 -11.06 15.67
CA ASN A 131 -2.61 -10.49 15.19
C ASN A 131 -2.70 -8.98 15.47
N SER A 132 -2.28 -8.54 16.66
CA SER A 132 -2.24 -7.12 17.02
C SER A 132 -1.27 -6.35 16.14
N SER A 133 -0.05 -6.86 15.92
CA SER A 133 0.94 -6.21 15.05
C SER A 133 0.53 -6.21 13.58
N TYR A 134 -0.07 -7.29 13.08
CA TYR A 134 -0.61 -7.34 11.71
C TYR A 134 -1.68 -6.27 11.51
N THR A 135 -2.63 -6.18 12.44
CA THR A 135 -3.73 -5.20 12.39
C THR A 135 -3.19 -3.77 12.50
N ALA A 136 -2.25 -3.52 13.41
CA ALA A 136 -1.62 -2.21 13.59
C ALA A 136 -0.85 -1.75 12.34
N ASN A 137 -0.04 -2.64 11.74
CA ASN A 137 0.71 -2.33 10.52
C ASN A 137 -0.23 -2.11 9.33
N LEU A 138 -1.23 -2.96 9.16
CA LEU A 138 -2.23 -2.79 8.10
C LEU A 138 -2.97 -1.46 8.29
N SER A 139 -3.38 -1.12 9.51
CA SER A 139 -4.02 0.16 9.82
C SER A 139 -3.10 1.33 9.50
N SER A 140 -1.84 1.30 9.93
CA SER A 140 -0.86 2.36 9.65
C SER A 140 -0.65 2.56 8.15
N MET A 141 -0.58 1.47 7.38
CA MET A 141 -0.47 1.54 5.92
C MET A 141 -1.71 2.13 5.25
N LEU A 142 -2.89 1.90 5.81
CA LEU A 142 -4.14 2.48 5.30
C LEU A 142 -4.29 3.96 5.70
N THR A 143 -3.74 4.36 6.84
CA THR A 143 -3.75 5.75 7.31
C THR A 143 -2.71 6.61 6.58
N VAL A 144 -1.54 6.06 6.28
CA VAL A 144 -0.47 6.77 5.56
C VAL A 144 -0.52 6.37 4.09
N LYS A 145 -1.29 7.11 3.28
CA LYS A 145 -1.12 7.05 1.83
C LYS A 145 0.27 7.58 1.50
N ARG A 146 1.22 6.67 1.26
CA ARG A 146 2.54 7.04 0.75
C ARG A 146 2.41 7.35 -0.73
N LEU A 147 2.33 8.64 -1.07
CA LEU A 147 2.63 9.12 -2.42
C LEU A 147 4.11 8.79 -2.66
N GLN A 148 4.37 7.78 -3.49
CA GLN A 148 5.74 7.43 -3.86
C GLN A 148 6.09 8.16 -5.16
N PRO A 149 7.17 8.96 -5.17
CA PRO A 149 7.64 9.58 -6.40
C PRO A 149 7.99 8.49 -7.43
N ASN A 150 7.67 8.72 -8.71
CA ASN A 150 7.99 7.79 -9.79
C ASN A 150 9.51 7.58 -9.92
N VAL A 151 10.24 8.67 -9.69
CA VAL A 151 11.70 8.76 -9.68
C VAL A 151 12.16 9.04 -8.26
N THR A 152 12.90 8.10 -7.67
CA THR A 152 13.27 8.16 -6.25
C THR A 152 14.62 8.84 -5.97
N SER A 153 15.49 9.00 -6.98
CA SER A 153 16.82 9.59 -6.80
C SER A 153 17.42 10.14 -8.10
N LEU A 154 18.40 11.05 -7.93
CA LEU A 154 19.25 11.52 -9.03
C LEU A 154 19.96 10.38 -9.76
N ASP A 155 20.43 9.38 -9.02
CA ASP A 155 21.16 8.24 -9.59
C ASP A 155 20.29 7.42 -10.53
N TRP A 156 18.99 7.30 -10.21
CA TRP A 156 18.03 6.61 -11.06
C TRP A 156 17.88 7.31 -12.42
N LEU A 157 17.82 8.65 -12.44
CA LEU A 157 17.73 9.42 -13.69
C LEU A 157 18.97 9.21 -14.56
N LYS A 158 20.15 9.23 -13.94
CA LYS A 158 21.42 9.05 -14.64
C LYS A 158 21.58 7.64 -15.19
N SER A 159 21.21 6.62 -14.41
CA SER A 159 21.35 5.22 -14.83
C SER A 159 20.40 4.83 -15.95
N HIS A 160 19.23 5.48 -16.04
CA HIS A 160 18.22 5.21 -17.06
C HIS A 160 18.30 6.13 -18.29
N ASP A 161 19.32 6.99 -18.35
CA ASP A 161 19.48 7.98 -19.43
C ASP A 161 18.22 8.82 -19.64
N ALA A 162 17.55 9.17 -18.55
CA ALA A 162 16.25 9.80 -18.58
C ALA A 162 16.34 11.25 -19.08
N MET A 163 15.36 11.66 -19.90
CA MET A 163 15.19 13.05 -20.31
C MET A 163 14.71 13.90 -19.14
N ILE A 164 15.34 15.05 -18.93
CA ILE A 164 15.04 15.98 -17.84
C ILE A 164 14.75 17.38 -18.40
N GLY A 165 13.76 18.06 -17.80
CA GLY A 165 13.38 19.42 -18.15
C GLY A 165 14.03 20.45 -17.24
N TYR A 166 14.28 21.65 -17.75
CA TYR A 166 14.68 22.81 -16.96
C TYR A 166 14.17 24.12 -17.60
N ASP A 167 14.13 25.20 -16.83
CA ASP A 167 13.72 26.52 -17.34
C ASP A 167 14.82 27.16 -18.21
N SER A 168 14.51 27.45 -19.47
CA SER A 168 15.46 27.88 -20.49
C SER A 168 16.30 29.09 -20.12
N ASN A 169 15.75 30.03 -19.34
CA ASN A 169 16.42 31.26 -18.92
C ASN A 169 17.20 31.11 -17.59
N SER A 170 17.31 29.89 -17.08
CA SER A 170 17.97 29.61 -15.81
C SER A 170 19.44 29.21 -15.96
N PHE A 171 20.22 29.46 -14.91
CA PHE A 171 21.59 28.94 -14.77
C PHE A 171 21.62 27.41 -14.57
N VAL A 172 20.46 26.81 -14.30
CA VAL A 172 20.27 25.38 -14.01
C VAL A 172 20.87 24.49 -15.10
N ASN A 173 20.77 24.83 -16.40
CA ASN A 173 21.37 24.01 -17.48
C ASN A 173 22.85 23.70 -17.25
N LYS A 174 23.65 24.75 -17.04
CA LYS A 174 25.09 24.61 -16.80
C LYS A 174 25.36 23.82 -15.53
N TYR A 175 24.56 24.02 -14.49
CA TYR A 175 24.68 23.27 -13.25
C TYR A 175 24.37 21.77 -13.44
N LEU A 176 23.30 21.44 -14.18
CA LEU A 176 22.92 20.06 -14.50
C LEU A 176 24.01 19.35 -15.30
N ALA A 177 24.59 20.03 -16.31
CA ALA A 177 25.63 19.47 -17.15
C ALA A 177 26.99 19.37 -16.43
N ASP A 178 27.48 20.47 -15.86
CA ASP A 178 28.85 20.60 -15.38
C ASP A 178 29.04 20.05 -13.97
N VAL A 179 28.03 20.19 -13.09
CA VAL A 179 28.11 19.80 -11.67
C VAL A 179 27.42 18.46 -11.43
N LEU A 180 26.18 18.33 -11.89
CA LEU A 180 25.46 17.07 -11.72
C LEU A 180 25.84 16.02 -12.79
N GLY A 181 26.54 16.38 -13.86
CA GLY A 181 27.05 15.43 -14.84
C GLY A 181 25.97 14.78 -15.71
N PHE A 182 24.84 15.45 -15.93
CA PHE A 182 23.85 15.01 -16.90
C PHE A 182 24.38 15.20 -18.33
N LYS A 183 24.06 14.26 -19.21
CA LYS A 183 24.46 14.36 -20.62
C LYS A 183 23.69 15.51 -21.28
N PRO A 184 24.35 16.40 -22.06
CA PRO A 184 23.67 17.56 -22.65
C PRO A 184 22.45 17.23 -23.51
N HIS A 185 22.43 16.08 -24.19
CA HIS A 185 21.28 15.67 -25.01
C HIS A 185 20.07 15.21 -24.19
N ASN A 186 20.24 14.90 -22.90
CA ASN A 186 19.14 14.56 -22.00
C ASN A 186 18.52 15.78 -21.32
N ILE A 187 19.13 16.95 -21.50
CA ILE A 187 18.70 18.20 -20.85
C ILE A 187 17.85 18.97 -21.86
N LYS A 188 16.55 19.07 -21.60
CA LYS A 188 15.58 19.77 -22.44
C LYS A 188 15.17 21.09 -21.82
N SER A 189 15.29 22.17 -22.58
CA SER A 189 14.86 23.50 -22.18
C SER A 189 13.35 23.65 -22.37
N ILE A 190 12.67 24.22 -21.38
CA ILE A 190 11.23 24.48 -21.39
C ILE A 190 11.03 25.96 -21.06
N ASP A 191 10.49 26.72 -22.02
CA ASP A 191 10.37 28.18 -21.91
C ASP A 191 9.12 28.62 -21.13
N VAL A 192 8.04 27.83 -21.22
CA VAL A 192 6.72 28.22 -20.74
C VAL A 192 6.30 27.27 -19.62
N GLN A 193 5.88 27.82 -18.48
CA GLN A 193 5.56 27.01 -17.30
C GLN A 193 4.44 26.00 -17.57
N GLU A 194 3.46 26.35 -18.39
CA GLU A 194 2.34 25.48 -18.76
C GLU A 194 2.79 24.26 -19.60
N GLN A 195 3.90 24.36 -20.33
CA GLN A 195 4.41 23.26 -21.16
C GLN A 195 4.94 22.10 -20.33
N TYR A 196 5.35 22.32 -19.07
CA TYR A 196 5.81 21.23 -18.20
C TYR A 196 4.77 20.11 -18.08
N LEU A 197 3.48 20.45 -18.03
CA LEU A 197 2.40 19.46 -17.93
C LEU A 197 2.35 18.56 -19.17
N ASP A 198 2.44 19.15 -20.36
CA ASP A 198 2.37 18.41 -21.61
C ASP A 198 3.63 17.58 -21.84
N GLU A 199 4.80 18.09 -21.43
CA GLU A 199 6.07 17.36 -21.46
C GLU A 199 6.08 16.15 -20.51
N PHE A 200 5.51 16.30 -19.31
CA PHE A 200 5.32 15.17 -18.40
C PHE A 200 4.29 14.15 -18.94
N ARG A 201 3.17 14.61 -19.49
CA ARG A 201 2.09 13.75 -20.03
C ARG A 201 2.51 12.98 -21.27
N SER A 202 3.29 13.59 -22.15
CA SER A 202 3.84 12.95 -23.35
C SER A 202 4.99 11.97 -23.03
N GLY A 203 5.52 12.00 -21.81
CA GLY A 203 6.67 11.18 -21.40
C GLY A 203 7.99 11.68 -21.98
N ASN A 204 8.01 12.90 -22.52
CA ASN A 204 9.21 13.53 -23.06
C ASN A 204 10.21 13.91 -21.97
N ILE A 205 9.74 14.15 -20.74
CA ILE A 205 10.58 14.35 -19.56
C ILE A 205 10.14 13.42 -18.44
N SER A 206 11.10 12.91 -17.68
CA SER A 206 10.87 12.09 -16.47
C SER A 206 10.89 12.93 -15.19
N ALA A 207 11.62 14.06 -15.21
CA ALA A 207 11.76 14.99 -14.10
C ALA A 207 11.97 16.41 -14.63
N ALA A 208 11.53 17.40 -13.86
CA ALA A 208 11.80 18.81 -14.11
C ALA A 208 12.66 19.38 -12.97
N PHE A 209 13.76 20.03 -13.31
CA PHE A 209 14.64 20.70 -12.36
C PHE A 209 14.30 22.18 -12.30
N LEU A 210 13.83 22.62 -11.13
CA LEU A 210 13.35 23.98 -10.89
C LEU A 210 14.03 24.55 -9.65
N GLU A 211 14.12 25.88 -9.56
CA GLU A 211 14.43 26.52 -8.28
C GLU A 211 13.21 26.43 -7.36
N LEU A 212 13.45 26.29 -6.05
CA LEU A 212 12.42 26.05 -5.04
C LEU A 212 11.19 26.99 -5.13
N PRO A 213 11.32 28.31 -5.36
CA PRO A 213 10.14 29.17 -5.51
C PRO A 213 9.24 28.80 -6.71
N PHE A 214 9.83 28.38 -7.83
CA PHE A 214 9.09 27.95 -9.02
C PHE A 214 8.42 26.60 -8.82
N GLU A 215 9.08 25.68 -8.12
CA GLU A 215 8.49 24.40 -7.73
C GLU A 215 7.29 24.61 -6.82
N ARG A 216 7.39 25.47 -5.80
CA ARG A 216 6.26 25.82 -4.93
C ARG A 216 5.10 26.39 -5.73
N ALA A 217 5.37 27.32 -6.65
CA ALA A 217 4.35 27.89 -7.52
C ALA A 217 3.69 26.83 -8.43
N PHE A 218 4.47 25.86 -8.93
CA PHE A 218 3.96 24.77 -9.75
C PHE A 218 3.07 23.82 -8.93
N LEU A 219 3.54 23.31 -7.79
CA LEU A 219 2.78 22.37 -6.95
C LEU A 219 1.55 23.00 -6.31
N GLN A 220 1.55 24.30 -6.07
CA GLN A 220 0.37 25.03 -5.61
C GLN A 220 -0.83 24.85 -6.56
N ARG A 221 -0.57 24.83 -7.87
CA ARG A 221 -1.56 24.65 -8.95
C ARG A 221 -1.72 23.19 -9.37
N HIS A 222 -0.66 22.38 -9.23
CA HIS A 222 -0.56 21.03 -9.77
C HIS A 222 -0.05 20.01 -8.75
N CYS A 223 -0.67 19.93 -7.59
CA CYS A 223 -0.32 18.97 -6.53
C CYS A 223 -0.80 17.53 -6.80
N ILE A 224 -1.74 17.31 -7.73
CA ILE A 224 -2.31 15.98 -7.99
C ILE A 224 -1.45 15.26 -9.02
N GLY A 225 -0.79 14.19 -8.62
CA GLY A 225 0.03 13.37 -9.52
C GLY A 225 1.44 13.91 -9.73
N TYR A 226 1.86 14.93 -8.97
CA TYR A 226 3.20 15.49 -8.99
C TYR A 226 3.71 15.73 -7.58
N THR A 227 5.00 15.51 -7.38
CA THR A 227 5.66 15.73 -6.11
C THR A 227 7.03 16.36 -6.32
N GLY A 228 7.44 17.23 -5.40
CA GLY A 228 8.72 17.92 -5.42
C GLY A 228 9.71 17.30 -4.44
N ILE A 229 10.94 17.10 -4.91
CA ILE A 229 12.06 16.63 -4.11
C ILE A 229 13.09 17.75 -4.03
N VAL A 230 13.32 18.28 -2.83
CA VAL A 230 14.33 19.31 -2.59
C VAL A 230 15.71 18.66 -2.53
N LEU A 231 16.64 19.16 -3.34
CA LEU A 231 18.03 18.71 -3.35
C LEU A 231 18.84 19.47 -2.30
N PRO A 232 19.95 18.90 -1.81
CA PRO A 232 20.83 19.58 -0.85
C PRO A 232 21.55 20.80 -1.44
N ASP A 233 21.51 20.97 -2.77
CA ASP A 233 22.17 22.06 -3.48
C ASP A 233 21.44 23.39 -3.27
N ARG A 234 22.07 24.29 -2.51
CA ARG A 234 21.56 25.64 -2.19
C ARG A 234 22.24 26.70 -3.03
N PHE A 235 21.47 27.71 -3.40
CA PHE A 235 21.94 28.88 -4.12
C PHE A 235 21.70 30.16 -3.30
N GLY A 236 22.18 31.30 -3.81
CA GLY A 236 22.14 32.56 -3.08
C GLY A 236 20.75 33.14 -2.80
N GLY A 237 19.67 32.52 -3.29
CA GLY A 237 18.31 33.05 -3.19
C GLY A 237 17.99 34.11 -4.25
N PHE A 238 16.76 34.62 -4.24
CA PHE A 238 16.40 35.77 -5.07
C PHE A 238 16.65 37.06 -4.32
N GLY A 239 17.32 38.00 -4.99
CA GLY A 239 17.60 39.33 -4.45
C GLY A 239 17.26 40.41 -5.47
N PHE A 240 16.96 41.61 -4.97
CA PHE A 240 16.83 42.77 -5.84
C PHE A 240 18.21 43.23 -6.30
N VAL A 241 18.25 43.82 -7.49
CA VAL A 241 19.49 44.19 -8.15
C VAL A 241 19.58 45.69 -8.28
N PHE A 242 20.72 46.24 -7.89
CA PHE A 242 21.07 47.64 -8.06
C PHE A 242 22.39 47.78 -8.83
N GLN A 243 22.66 49.00 -9.29
CA GLN A 243 23.97 49.33 -9.86
C GLN A 243 25.09 49.05 -8.85
N LYS A 244 26.25 48.61 -9.36
CA LYS A 244 27.37 48.21 -8.51
C LYS A 244 27.83 49.38 -7.63
N GLY A 245 27.92 49.16 -6.33
CA GLY A 245 28.30 50.19 -5.35
C GLY A 245 27.17 51.15 -4.93
N SER A 246 25.92 50.90 -5.36
CA SER A 246 24.77 51.70 -4.92
C SER A 246 24.53 51.54 -3.40
N PRO A 247 24.43 52.63 -2.62
CA PRO A 247 24.17 52.54 -1.19
C PRO A 247 22.76 52.00 -0.88
N ILE A 248 21.81 52.16 -1.80
CA ILE A 248 20.41 51.75 -1.65
C ILE A 248 20.30 50.22 -1.45
N ALA A 249 21.24 49.44 -1.99
CA ALA A 249 21.24 47.99 -1.81
C ALA A 249 21.40 47.59 -0.33
N ALA A 250 22.14 48.38 0.46
CA ALA A 250 22.29 48.15 1.90
C ALA A 250 21.00 48.48 2.66
N ASP A 251 20.36 49.62 2.35
CA ASP A 251 19.11 50.02 2.98
C ASP A 251 17.98 49.00 2.71
N PHE A 252 17.87 48.50 1.46
CA PHE A 252 16.92 47.45 1.12
C PHE A 252 17.25 46.12 1.78
N SER A 253 18.53 45.79 1.93
CA SER A 253 18.97 44.58 2.63
C SER A 253 18.54 44.61 4.09
N GLU A 254 18.72 45.74 4.78
CA GLU A 254 18.26 45.93 6.16
C GLU A 254 16.73 45.79 6.25
N ALA A 255 16.00 46.38 5.32
CA ALA A 255 14.54 46.25 5.27
C ALA A 255 14.09 44.78 5.06
N ILE A 256 14.75 44.03 4.17
CA ILE A 256 14.45 42.60 3.94
C ILE A 256 14.73 41.79 5.21
N LEU A 257 15.84 42.06 5.90
CA LEU A 257 16.17 41.39 7.16
C LEU A 257 15.11 41.68 8.24
N ASN A 258 14.68 42.92 8.39
CA ASN A 258 13.60 43.29 9.31
C ASN A 258 12.28 42.57 8.96
N LEU A 259 11.92 42.47 7.68
CA LEU A 259 10.75 41.71 7.22
C LEU A 259 10.85 40.20 7.50
N SER A 260 12.07 39.65 7.48
CA SER A 260 12.35 38.27 7.86
C SER A 260 12.19 38.05 9.37
N GLU A 261 12.82 38.91 10.19
CA GLU A 261 12.81 38.83 11.66
C GLU A 261 11.41 39.04 12.25
N THR A 262 10.62 39.95 11.67
CA THR A 262 9.22 40.19 12.07
C THR A 262 8.26 39.10 11.57
N GLY A 263 8.73 38.20 10.72
CA GLY A 263 7.95 37.11 10.12
C GLY A 263 6.97 37.56 9.04
N VAL A 264 7.04 38.81 8.57
CA VAL A 264 6.20 39.31 7.47
C VAL A 264 6.50 38.54 6.19
N LEU A 265 7.77 38.25 5.92
CA LEU A 265 8.19 37.49 4.74
C LEU A 265 7.58 36.08 4.72
N LYS A 266 7.60 35.39 5.88
CA LYS A 266 6.94 34.09 6.05
C LYS A 266 5.44 34.14 5.80
N ARG A 267 4.75 35.23 6.21
CA ARG A 267 3.32 35.41 5.93
C ARG A 267 3.05 35.66 4.45
N LEU A 268 3.92 36.40 3.76
CA LEU A 268 3.83 36.60 2.32
C LEU A 268 4.03 35.28 1.57
N GLU A 269 5.05 34.49 1.94
CA GLU A 269 5.24 33.15 1.39
C GLU A 269 4.00 32.27 1.58
N ALA A 270 3.47 32.22 2.81
CA ALA A 270 2.26 31.44 3.07
C ALA A 270 1.06 31.94 2.25
N LYS A 271 0.89 33.25 2.10
CA LYS A 271 -0.21 33.85 1.33
C LYS A 271 -0.11 33.51 -0.16
N TRP A 272 1.09 33.61 -0.73
CA TRP A 272 1.29 33.46 -2.17
C TRP A 272 1.46 32.01 -2.61
N PHE A 273 2.03 31.13 -1.76
CA PHE A 273 2.22 29.70 -2.04
C PHE A 273 1.18 28.79 -1.36
N SER A 274 0.09 29.34 -0.81
CA SER A 274 -1.00 28.54 -0.23
C SER A 274 -1.59 27.58 -1.27
N PRO A 275 -1.71 26.27 -0.98
CA PRO A 275 -2.25 25.30 -1.92
C PRO A 275 -3.60 25.73 -2.49
N SER A 276 -3.86 25.45 -3.75
CA SER A 276 -5.18 25.67 -4.35
C SER A 276 -6.27 24.85 -3.62
N SER A 277 -7.53 25.28 -3.71
CA SER A 277 -8.67 24.57 -3.10
C SER A 277 -8.81 23.13 -3.61
N GLU A 278 -8.41 22.86 -4.85
CA GLU A 278 -8.36 21.52 -5.42
C GLU A 278 -7.29 20.65 -4.74
N CYS A 279 -6.15 21.24 -4.39
CA CYS A 279 -5.11 20.54 -3.62
C CYS A 279 -5.53 20.20 -2.20
N LEU A 280 -6.20 21.14 -1.53
CA LEU A 280 -6.72 20.92 -0.17
C LEU A 280 -7.78 19.80 -0.15
N THR A 281 -8.70 19.82 -1.12
CA THR A 281 -9.73 18.77 -1.26
C THR A 281 -9.15 17.43 -1.73
N HIS A 282 -8.07 17.41 -2.51
CA HIS A 282 -7.34 16.19 -2.84
C HIS A 282 -6.65 15.59 -1.61
N GLU A 283 -6.06 16.41 -0.74
CA GLU A 283 -5.48 15.92 0.51
C GLU A 283 -6.56 15.29 1.40
N ASP A 284 -7.71 15.94 1.57
CA ASP A 284 -8.86 15.42 2.32
C ASP A 284 -9.48 14.13 1.71
N SER A 285 -9.60 14.08 0.37
CA SER A 285 -10.12 12.90 -0.34
C SER A 285 -9.10 11.76 -0.41
N SER A 286 -7.81 12.08 -0.43
CA SER A 286 -6.75 11.10 -0.27
C SER A 286 -6.78 10.52 1.15
N GLN A 287 -7.01 11.31 2.19
CA GLN A 287 -7.14 10.80 3.56
C GLN A 287 -8.43 9.97 3.77
N THR A 288 -9.51 10.27 3.05
CA THR A 288 -10.78 9.53 3.09
C THR A 288 -10.87 8.39 2.07
N GLY A 289 -9.73 7.81 1.69
CA GLY A 289 -9.67 6.68 0.75
C GLY A 289 -10.49 5.49 1.23
N SER A 290 -11.69 5.33 0.67
CA SER A 290 -12.51 4.14 0.91
C SER A 290 -11.79 2.88 0.42
N LEU A 291 -11.92 1.78 1.16
CA LEU A 291 -11.32 0.52 0.77
C LEU A 291 -12.02 -0.02 -0.48
N SER A 292 -11.31 0.00 -1.61
CA SER A 292 -11.77 -0.58 -2.87
C SER A 292 -11.69 -2.11 -2.83
N TRP A 293 -12.66 -2.79 -3.46
CA TRP A 293 -12.62 -4.25 -3.64
C TRP A 293 -11.34 -4.73 -4.34
N LYS A 294 -10.74 -3.85 -5.15
CA LYS A 294 -9.49 -4.12 -5.86
C LYS A 294 -8.31 -4.30 -4.91
N SER A 295 -8.28 -3.67 -3.74
CA SER A 295 -7.22 -3.83 -2.73
C SER A 295 -7.19 -5.23 -2.11
N PHE A 296 -8.32 -5.95 -2.15
CA PHE A 296 -8.48 -7.30 -1.60
C PHE A 296 -8.85 -8.33 -2.67
N GLY A 297 -8.71 -8.00 -3.95
CA GLY A 297 -9.06 -8.89 -5.06
C GLY A 297 -8.43 -10.28 -4.95
N GLY A 298 -7.17 -10.36 -4.51
CA GLY A 298 -6.47 -11.63 -4.29
C GLY A 298 -7.16 -12.53 -3.25
N LEU A 299 -7.71 -11.98 -2.16
CA LEU A 299 -8.44 -12.73 -1.14
C LEU A 299 -9.77 -13.28 -1.69
N PHE A 300 -10.51 -12.47 -2.45
CA PHE A 300 -11.76 -12.90 -3.06
C PHE A 300 -11.53 -14.01 -4.09
N LEU A 301 -10.49 -13.88 -4.92
CA LEU A 301 -10.10 -14.92 -5.88
C LEU A 301 -9.67 -16.20 -5.17
N PHE A 302 -8.84 -16.10 -4.13
CA PHE A 302 -8.38 -17.26 -3.37
C PHE A 302 -9.55 -18.02 -2.74
N THR A 303 -10.45 -17.34 -2.05
CA THR A 303 -11.61 -17.97 -1.40
C THR A 303 -12.60 -18.56 -2.42
N GLY A 304 -12.84 -17.86 -3.54
CA GLY A 304 -13.64 -18.35 -4.65
C GLY A 304 -13.03 -19.62 -5.27
N PHE A 305 -11.72 -19.63 -5.51
CA PHE A 305 -11.03 -20.80 -6.06
C PHE A 305 -11.05 -22.00 -5.10
N THR A 306 -10.72 -21.81 -3.82
CA THR A 306 -10.69 -22.93 -2.86
C THR A 306 -12.06 -23.53 -2.63
N SER A 307 -13.11 -22.70 -2.51
CA SER A 307 -14.48 -23.18 -2.27
C SER A 307 -15.03 -23.93 -3.48
N THR A 308 -14.85 -23.41 -4.70
CA THR A 308 -15.27 -24.07 -5.94
C THR A 308 -14.51 -25.36 -6.18
N PHE A 309 -13.20 -25.37 -5.97
CA PHE A 309 -12.38 -26.57 -6.09
C PHE A 309 -12.81 -27.68 -5.11
N CYS A 310 -12.99 -27.35 -3.83
CA CYS A 310 -13.49 -28.29 -2.83
C CYS A 310 -14.90 -28.81 -3.17
N PHE A 311 -15.78 -27.94 -3.67
CA PHE A 311 -17.11 -28.33 -4.11
C PHE A 311 -17.06 -29.32 -5.28
N LEU A 312 -16.25 -29.06 -6.30
CA LEU A 312 -16.07 -29.96 -7.44
C LEU A 312 -15.51 -31.31 -7.03
N LEU A 313 -14.49 -31.34 -6.17
CA LEU A 313 -13.95 -32.60 -5.63
C LEU A 313 -15.01 -33.40 -4.88
N SER A 314 -15.87 -32.73 -4.10
CA SER A 314 -16.97 -33.39 -3.38
C SER A 314 -17.99 -34.01 -4.32
N LEU A 315 -18.29 -33.35 -5.45
CA LEU A 315 -19.18 -33.89 -6.49
C LEU A 315 -18.55 -35.09 -7.21
N VAL A 316 -17.26 -35.02 -7.52
CA VAL A 316 -16.52 -36.12 -8.16
C VAL A 316 -16.47 -37.33 -7.22
N HIS A 317 -16.14 -37.15 -5.94
CA HIS A 317 -16.17 -38.23 -4.95
C HIS A 317 -17.58 -38.81 -4.77
N GLY A 318 -18.61 -37.96 -4.72
CA GLY A 318 -20.00 -38.42 -4.64
C GLY A 318 -20.44 -39.23 -5.86
N TRP A 319 -20.01 -38.82 -7.05
CA TRP A 319 -20.29 -39.52 -8.31
C TRP A 319 -19.56 -40.87 -8.39
N PHE A 320 -18.28 -40.91 -8.06
CA PHE A 320 -17.52 -42.17 -7.99
C PHE A 320 -18.08 -43.13 -6.95
N ALA A 321 -18.41 -42.65 -5.75
CA ALA A 321 -19.01 -43.47 -4.69
C ALA A 321 -20.37 -44.05 -5.08
N GLN A 322 -21.15 -43.33 -5.90
CA GLN A 322 -22.43 -43.79 -6.42
C GLN A 322 -22.29 -44.81 -7.56
N HIS A 323 -21.23 -44.73 -8.38
CA HIS A 323 -20.93 -45.71 -9.43
C HIS A 323 -20.26 -46.99 -8.91
N SER A 324 -19.56 -46.96 -7.79
CA SER A 324 -18.95 -48.15 -7.18
C SER A 324 -19.94 -49.07 -6.44
N HIS A 325 -21.24 -48.73 -6.39
CA HIS A 325 -22.27 -49.47 -5.66
C HIS A 325 -23.38 -50.10 -6.55
N GLU A 326 -23.18 -50.30 -7.86
CA GLU A 326 -24.04 -51.20 -8.63
C GLU A 326 -23.54 -52.66 -8.56
N PRO A 327 -24.30 -53.60 -7.96
CA PRO A 327 -24.10 -55.01 -8.24
C PRO A 327 -24.65 -55.34 -9.63
N LEU A 328 -23.90 -56.17 -10.37
CA LEU A 328 -24.26 -56.70 -11.68
C LEU A 328 -25.60 -57.45 -11.62
N THR A 329 -26.70 -56.80 -12.00
CA THR A 329 -27.90 -57.50 -12.49
C THR A 329 -28.50 -56.79 -13.70
N GLY A 330 -28.20 -57.37 -14.87
CA GLY A 330 -28.82 -57.29 -16.19
C GLY A 330 -29.92 -56.27 -16.53
N GLY A 331 -29.76 -55.66 -17.70
CA GLY A 331 -30.84 -55.58 -18.70
C GLY A 331 -31.37 -54.20 -19.11
N SER A 332 -30.78 -53.67 -20.19
CA SER A 332 -31.39 -52.88 -21.27
C SER A 332 -31.79 -51.39 -21.08
N THR A 333 -31.12 -50.57 -21.89
CA THR A 333 -31.59 -49.42 -22.69
C THR A 333 -32.14 -48.15 -22.02
N ALA A 334 -31.32 -47.10 -22.20
CA ALA A 334 -31.69 -45.77 -22.69
C ALA A 334 -32.19 -44.71 -21.69
N THR A 335 -31.36 -43.67 -21.51
CA THR A 335 -31.61 -42.31 -22.02
C THR A 335 -31.02 -41.27 -21.07
N ASN A 336 -30.21 -40.40 -21.65
CA ASN A 336 -29.33 -39.41 -21.05
C ASN A 336 -30.11 -38.27 -20.35
N ARG A 337 -30.70 -38.55 -19.17
CA ARG A 337 -31.49 -37.58 -18.38
C ARG A 337 -31.09 -37.53 -16.91
N ASN A 338 -29.81 -37.77 -16.62
CA ASN A 338 -29.37 -38.19 -15.29
C ASN A 338 -28.62 -37.16 -14.45
N LEU A 339 -28.36 -35.93 -14.90
CA LEU A 339 -27.70 -34.94 -14.01
C LEU A 339 -28.71 -34.24 -13.08
N LEU A 340 -29.77 -33.65 -13.65
CA LEU A 340 -30.79 -32.93 -12.90
C LEU A 340 -31.65 -33.85 -12.02
N THR A 341 -31.98 -35.05 -12.50
CA THR A 341 -32.76 -36.02 -11.73
C THR A 341 -31.96 -36.66 -10.60
N ASN A 342 -30.65 -36.81 -10.75
CA ASN A 342 -29.78 -37.30 -9.68
C ASN A 342 -29.46 -36.21 -8.67
N LEU A 343 -29.25 -34.95 -9.10
CA LEU A 343 -29.15 -33.80 -8.20
C LEU A 343 -30.44 -33.60 -7.41
N ALA A 344 -31.60 -33.62 -8.08
CA ALA A 344 -32.90 -33.52 -7.41
C ALA A 344 -33.12 -34.68 -6.41
N ARG A 345 -32.77 -35.92 -6.77
CA ARG A 345 -32.82 -37.07 -5.84
C ARG A 345 -31.85 -36.93 -4.68
N PHE A 346 -30.65 -36.39 -4.88
CA PHE A 346 -29.68 -36.15 -3.81
C PHE A 346 -30.18 -35.10 -2.81
N PHE A 347 -30.72 -33.97 -3.32
CA PHE A 347 -31.31 -32.93 -2.47
C PHE A 347 -32.59 -33.41 -1.76
N LEU A 348 -33.44 -34.17 -2.43
CA LEU A 348 -34.62 -34.79 -1.81
C LEU A 348 -34.22 -35.80 -0.74
N LYS A 349 -33.23 -36.67 -1.00
CA LYS A 349 -32.76 -37.66 -0.01
C LYS A 349 -32.04 -37.02 1.18
N LYS A 350 -31.41 -35.85 1.00
CA LYS A 350 -30.83 -35.05 2.10
C LYS A 350 -31.91 -34.31 2.89
N LYS A 351 -32.95 -33.79 2.22
CA LYS A 351 -34.10 -33.14 2.85
C LYS A 351 -34.99 -34.12 3.61
N VAL A 352 -35.20 -35.33 3.09
CA VAL A 352 -35.94 -36.42 3.78
C VAL A 352 -35.18 -36.87 5.03
N ARG A 353 -33.85 -37.07 4.97
CA ARG A 353 -33.05 -37.38 6.16
C ARG A 353 -33.04 -36.26 7.22
N ALA A 354 -33.11 -35.00 6.80
CA ALA A 354 -33.24 -33.88 7.71
C ALA A 354 -34.63 -33.81 8.38
N LEU A 355 -35.68 -34.26 7.69
CA LEU A 355 -37.04 -34.35 8.23
C LEU A 355 -37.23 -35.57 9.14
N GLU A 356 -36.65 -36.73 8.80
CA GLU A 356 -36.64 -37.94 9.64
C GLU A 356 -35.81 -37.77 10.92
N GLY A 357 -34.71 -37.01 10.87
CA GLY A 357 -33.94 -36.65 12.06
C GLY A 357 -34.73 -35.75 13.03
N ASN A 358 -35.59 -34.88 12.49
CA ASN A 358 -36.40 -33.96 13.28
C ASN A 358 -37.65 -34.67 13.88
N SER A 359 -38.25 -35.65 13.17
CA SER A 359 -39.34 -36.46 13.71
C SER A 359 -38.88 -37.48 14.76
N GLY A 360 -37.66 -38.02 14.63
CA GLY A 360 -37.03 -38.87 15.65
C GLY A 360 -36.79 -38.14 16.97
N GLN A 361 -36.30 -36.89 16.92
CA GLN A 361 -36.13 -36.04 18.10
C GLN A 361 -37.47 -35.67 18.77
N GLN A 362 -38.56 -35.56 18.00
CA GLN A 362 -39.88 -35.21 18.50
C GLN A 362 -40.63 -36.42 19.10
N LEU A 363 -40.34 -37.65 18.65
CA LEU A 363 -40.81 -38.89 19.27
C LEU A 363 -40.05 -39.24 20.57
N GLU A 364 -38.73 -38.98 20.64
CA GLU A 364 -37.96 -39.16 21.89
C GLU A 364 -38.38 -38.18 23.00
N THR A 365 -38.68 -36.92 22.67
CA THR A 365 -39.21 -35.95 23.65
C THR A 365 -40.62 -36.29 24.13
N SER A 366 -41.45 -36.89 23.26
CA SER A 366 -42.81 -37.34 23.62
C SER A 366 -42.80 -38.61 24.49
N MET A 367 -41.87 -39.55 24.25
CA MET A 367 -41.70 -40.74 25.09
C MET A 367 -41.17 -40.41 26.49
N HIS A 368 -40.23 -39.47 26.60
CA HIS A 368 -39.70 -39.03 27.90
C HIS A 368 -40.76 -38.32 28.78
N GLN A 369 -41.75 -37.66 28.19
CA GLN A 369 -42.87 -37.06 28.95
C GLN A 369 -43.87 -38.10 29.47
N ILE A 370 -44.01 -39.26 28.81
CA ILE A 370 -44.94 -40.33 29.25
C ILE A 370 -44.30 -41.19 30.36
N THR A 371 -42.97 -41.28 30.45
CA THR A 371 -42.30 -42.08 31.50
C THR A 371 -42.11 -41.34 32.83
N CYS A 372 -42.35 -40.03 32.89
CA CYS A 372 -42.28 -39.23 34.12
C CYS A 372 -43.63 -39.02 34.84
N ASN A 373 -44.70 -39.65 34.36
CA ASN A 373 -46.03 -39.54 34.98
C ASN A 373 -46.60 -40.94 35.27
N LYS A 374 -45.94 -41.68 36.17
CA LYS A 374 -46.50 -42.79 36.92
C LYS A 374 -45.77 -42.98 38.24
#